data_AF-A0A7V9J106-F1
#
_entry.id   AF-A0A7V9J106-F1
#
_cell.length_a   1.000
_cell.length_b   1.000
_cell.length_c   1.000
_cell.angle_alpha   90.00
_cell.angle_beta   90.00
_cell.angle_gamma   90.00
#
_symmetry.space_group_name_H-M   'P 1'
#
loop_
_entity.id
_entity.type
_entity.pdbx_description
1 polymer ?
#
loop_
_entity_poly.entity_id
_entity_poly.type
_entity_poly.pdbx_seq_one_letter_code
_entity_poly.pdbx_strand_id
1 'polypeptide(L)'
;EVPDDEHIVPLGAAAVLRRRTDVTLIGLARTVGLCTDAAAELTGSGIEATVLDLRTLIPLDAQAVLTSVADTGRVVNVEENPKQLGWGAGVAAIIAEEAFYDLDAPVTRVAGASGGGTSGRPRPVV
;
A
#
# COMPACT_ATOMS: atom_id res chain seq x y z
N GLU A 1 -20.44 9.14 0.63
CA GLU A 1 -21.88 8.91 0.50
C GLU A 1 -22.05 7.58 -0.22
N VAL A 2 -22.89 6.68 0.30
CA VAL A 2 -23.12 5.37 -0.33
C VAL A 2 -24.30 5.56 -1.29
N PRO A 3 -24.18 5.18 -2.58
CA PRO A 3 -25.28 5.30 -3.53
C PRO A 3 -26.51 4.49 -3.09
N ASP A 4 -27.70 5.00 -3.34
CA ASP A 4 -28.97 4.31 -3.02
C ASP A 4 -29.30 3.20 -4.04
N ASP A 5 -28.64 3.19 -5.20
CA ASP A 5 -28.80 2.21 -6.27
C ASP A 5 -27.78 1.07 -6.20
N GLU A 6 -27.99 0.03 -7.03
CA GLU A 6 -27.10 -1.14 -7.07
C GLU A 6 -25.67 -0.72 -7.50
N HIS A 7 -24.76 -0.75 -6.54
CA HIS A 7 -23.35 -0.39 -6.75
C HIS A 7 -22.47 -1.63 -6.72
N ILE A 8 -21.90 -1.99 -7.88
CA ILE A 8 -21.00 -3.14 -8.04
C ILE A 8 -19.57 -2.63 -8.21
N VAL A 9 -18.67 -3.10 -7.33
CA VAL A 9 -17.22 -2.92 -7.48
C VAL A 9 -16.63 -4.23 -7.99
N PRO A 10 -15.93 -4.24 -9.13
CA PRO A 10 -15.32 -5.45 -9.66
C PRO A 10 -14.20 -5.96 -8.76
N LEU A 11 -14.15 -7.28 -8.56
CA LEU A 11 -13.02 -7.94 -7.91
C LEU A 11 -11.78 -7.83 -8.81
N GLY A 12 -10.62 -7.65 -8.18
CA GLY A 12 -9.35 -7.50 -8.88
C GLY A 12 -9.15 -6.15 -9.55
N ALA A 13 -9.89 -5.12 -9.11
CA ALA A 13 -9.67 -3.73 -9.52
C ALA A 13 -9.32 -2.87 -8.29
N ALA A 14 -8.07 -2.39 -8.26
CA ALA A 14 -7.62 -1.45 -7.25
C ALA A 14 -8.17 -0.04 -7.52
N ALA A 15 -8.17 0.82 -6.49
CA ALA A 15 -8.57 2.20 -6.62
C ALA A 15 -7.46 3.16 -6.20
N VAL A 16 -7.16 4.11 -7.08
CA VAL A 16 -6.30 5.25 -6.75
C VAL A 16 -7.17 6.33 -6.10
N LEU A 17 -7.05 6.48 -4.79
CA LEU A 17 -7.84 7.46 -4.02
C LEU A 17 -7.24 8.87 -4.12
N ARG A 18 -5.92 8.93 -4.33
CA ARG A 18 -5.15 10.16 -4.53
C ARG A 18 -3.98 9.84 -5.44
N ARG A 19 -3.80 10.59 -6.52
CA ARG A 19 -2.67 10.43 -7.47
C ARG A 19 -1.69 11.59 -7.36
N ARG A 20 -0.42 11.31 -7.12
CA ARG A 20 0.74 12.21 -6.96
C ARG A 20 2.04 11.49 -7.37
N THR A 21 3.20 12.10 -7.19
CA THR A 21 4.46 11.68 -7.85
C THR A 21 5.60 11.26 -6.93
N ASP A 22 5.56 11.54 -5.62
CA ASP A 22 6.78 11.35 -4.80
C ASP A 22 6.91 9.95 -4.18
N VAL A 23 5.77 9.34 -3.82
CA VAL A 23 5.72 8.01 -3.21
C VAL A 23 4.32 7.41 -3.35
N THR A 24 4.24 6.11 -3.57
CA THR A 24 2.99 5.34 -3.52
C THR A 24 2.83 4.65 -2.17
N LEU A 25 1.71 4.92 -1.49
CA LEU A 25 1.26 4.23 -0.29
C LEU A 25 0.21 3.20 -0.69
N ILE A 26 0.51 1.91 -0.48
CA ILE A 26 -0.38 0.80 -0.79
C ILE A 26 -1.05 0.31 0.50
N GLY A 27 -2.37 0.28 0.52
CA GLY A 27 -3.16 -0.22 1.65
C GLY A 27 -4.30 -1.14 1.22
N LEU A 28 -4.88 -1.82 2.20
CA LEU A 28 -6.08 -2.65 2.06
C LEU A 28 -6.91 -2.55 3.35
N ALA A 29 -8.23 -2.50 3.21
CA ALA A 29 -9.15 -2.40 4.34
C ALA A 29 -8.78 -1.25 5.30
N ARG A 30 -8.50 -1.55 6.57
CA ARG A 30 -8.24 -0.53 7.60
C ARG A 30 -7.01 0.32 7.30
N THR A 31 -5.98 -0.23 6.65
CA THR A 31 -4.73 0.50 6.42
C THR A 31 -4.88 1.60 5.36
N VAL A 32 -5.92 1.55 4.52
CA VAL A 32 -6.23 2.60 3.53
C VAL A 32 -6.49 3.95 4.21
N GLY A 33 -7.22 3.95 5.33
CA GLY A 33 -7.44 5.15 6.13
C GLY A 33 -6.12 5.72 6.66
N LEU A 34 -5.24 4.86 7.18
CA LEU A 34 -3.91 5.25 7.67
C LEU A 34 -3.05 5.84 6.54
N CYS A 35 -3.08 5.25 5.34
CA CYS A 35 -2.38 5.79 4.17
C CYS A 35 -2.92 7.16 3.76
N THR A 36 -4.24 7.36 3.84
CA THR A 36 -4.88 8.64 3.50
C THR A 36 -4.47 9.73 4.49
N ASP A 37 -4.51 9.43 5.79
CA ASP A 37 -4.08 10.34 6.85
C ASP A 37 -2.59 10.68 6.72
N ALA A 38 -1.74 9.68 6.51
CA ALA A 38 -0.30 9.88 6.31
C ALA A 38 -0.01 10.73 5.05
N ALA A 39 -0.72 10.50 3.96
CA ALA A 39 -0.59 11.32 2.75
C ALA A 39 -0.98 12.79 3.01
N ALA A 40 -1.98 13.04 3.86
CA ALA A 40 -2.38 14.39 4.22
C ALA A 40 -1.30 15.08 5.09
N GLU A 41 -0.71 14.36 6.04
CA GLU A 41 0.40 14.87 6.86
C GLU A 41 1.65 15.17 6.04
N LEU A 42 2.00 14.28 5.10
CA LEU A 42 3.17 14.42 4.22
C LEU A 42 3.13 15.68 3.35
N THR A 43 1.94 16.13 2.93
CA THR A 43 1.79 17.40 2.19
C THR A 43 2.29 18.59 3.01
N GLY A 44 2.11 18.58 4.34
CA GLY A 44 2.64 19.63 5.22
C GLY A 44 4.17 19.72 5.22
N SER A 45 4.83 18.65 4.80
CA SER A 45 6.29 18.54 4.63
C SER A 45 6.72 18.63 3.16
N GLY A 46 5.80 18.96 2.24
CA GLY A 46 6.06 19.10 0.80
C GLY A 46 6.23 17.78 0.05
N ILE A 47 5.77 16.66 0.62
CA ILE A 47 5.80 15.33 -0.02
C ILE A 47 4.38 14.98 -0.48
N GLU A 48 4.22 14.72 -1.77
CA GLU A 48 2.95 14.40 -2.40
C GLU A 48 2.84 12.91 -2.68
N ALA A 49 2.08 12.22 -1.83
CA ALA A 49 1.90 10.77 -1.88
C ALA A 49 0.66 10.33 -2.69
N THR A 50 0.83 9.31 -3.52
CA THR A 50 -0.25 8.51 -4.11
C THR A 50 -0.80 7.54 -3.07
N VAL A 51 -2.12 7.37 -2.99
CA VAL A 51 -2.76 6.36 -2.14
C VAL A 51 -3.50 5.35 -3.02
N LEU A 52 -3.04 4.10 -2.97
CA LEU A 52 -3.60 2.97 -3.72
C LEU A 52 -4.29 2.01 -2.74
N ASP A 53 -5.60 1.86 -2.88
CA ASP A 53 -6.41 0.85 -2.20
C ASP A 53 -6.48 -0.40 -3.07
N LEU A 54 -5.87 -1.50 -2.61
CA LEU A 54 -5.84 -2.75 -3.39
C LEU A 54 -7.21 -3.37 -3.59
N ARG A 55 -8.11 -3.24 -2.60
CA ARG A 55 -9.45 -3.87 -2.51
C ARG A 55 -9.50 -5.40 -2.55
N THR A 56 -8.73 -6.03 -3.43
CA THR A 56 -8.71 -7.47 -3.69
C THR A 56 -7.27 -7.97 -3.66
N LEU A 57 -7.01 -9.02 -2.88
CA LEU A 57 -5.70 -9.70 -2.90
C LEU A 57 -5.64 -10.81 -3.95
N ILE A 58 -6.77 -11.48 -4.22
CA ILE A 58 -6.84 -12.59 -5.18
C ILE A 58 -8.14 -12.47 -5.98
N PRO A 59 -8.08 -12.20 -7.30
CA PRO A 59 -6.89 -11.82 -8.06
C PRO A 59 -6.41 -10.41 -7.69
N LEU A 60 -5.09 -10.20 -7.58
CA LEU A 60 -4.49 -8.89 -7.34
C LEU A 60 -4.49 -8.06 -8.63
N ASP A 61 -4.81 -6.77 -8.53
CA ASP A 61 -4.61 -5.81 -9.61
C ASP A 61 -3.12 -5.40 -9.70
N ALA A 62 -2.29 -6.29 -10.25
CA ALA A 62 -0.85 -6.04 -10.38
C ALA A 62 -0.55 -4.84 -11.30
N GLN A 63 -1.37 -4.60 -12.32
CA GLN A 63 -1.16 -3.49 -13.26
C GLN A 63 -1.31 -2.13 -12.58
N ALA A 64 -2.29 -1.97 -11.68
CA ALA A 64 -2.42 -0.74 -10.90
C ALA A 64 -1.21 -0.50 -9.98
N VAL A 65 -0.66 -1.56 -9.38
CA VAL A 65 0.56 -1.49 -8.57
C VAL A 65 1.75 -1.04 -9.43
N LEU A 66 2.02 -1.73 -10.53
CA LEU A 66 3.16 -1.46 -11.41
C LEU A 66 3.08 -0.06 -12.03
N THR A 67 1.88 0.38 -12.45
CA THR A 67 1.66 1.75 -12.93
C THR A 67 2.03 2.78 -11.86
N SER A 68 1.63 2.55 -10.61
CA SER A 68 1.93 3.47 -9.51
C SER A 68 3.43 3.49 -9.17
N VAL A 69 4.12 2.35 -9.30
CA VAL A 69 5.58 2.28 -9.17
C VAL A 69 6.25 3.11 -10.25
N ALA A 70 5.89 2.93 -11.52
CA ALA A 70 6.44 3.71 -12.62
C ALA A 70 6.19 5.22 -12.47
N ASP A 71 5.03 5.61 -11.93
CA ASP A 71 4.68 7.02 -11.69
C ASP A 71 5.51 7.67 -10.57
N THR A 72 5.98 6.89 -9.57
CA THR A 72 6.52 7.46 -8.31
C THR A 72 7.92 7.00 -7.92
N GLY A 73 8.40 5.89 -8.46
CA GLY A 73 9.68 5.25 -8.13
C GLY A 73 9.86 4.79 -6.68
N ARG A 74 8.90 5.03 -5.78
CA ARG A 74 9.00 4.73 -4.34
C ARG A 74 7.70 4.15 -3.83
N VAL A 75 7.80 3.06 -3.06
CA VAL A 75 6.62 2.37 -2.54
C VAL A 75 6.75 2.08 -1.05
N VAL A 76 5.67 2.39 -0.32
CA VAL A 76 5.43 1.94 1.05
C VAL A 76 4.17 1.08 1.08
N ASN A 77 4.34 -0.20 1.37
CA ASN A 77 3.22 -1.11 1.60
C ASN A 77 2.82 -1.10 3.09
N VAL A 78 1.54 -0.92 3.37
CA VAL A 78 1.01 -0.86 4.74
C VAL A 78 0.01 -1.99 4.98
N GLU A 79 0.38 -2.91 5.87
CA GLU A 79 -0.40 -4.11 6.21
C GLU A 79 -0.56 -4.30 7.72
N GLU A 80 -1.67 -4.86 8.16
CA GLU A 80 -1.88 -5.27 9.57
C GLU A 80 -1.27 -6.62 9.89
N ASN A 81 -1.03 -7.45 8.87
CA ASN A 81 -0.45 -8.78 9.02
C ASN A 81 1.00 -8.67 9.53
N PRO A 82 1.53 -9.73 10.17
CA PRO A 82 2.95 -9.80 10.47
C PRO A 82 3.79 -9.59 9.21
N LYS A 83 4.93 -8.91 9.36
CA LYS A 83 5.85 -8.65 8.24
C LYS A 83 6.28 -9.94 7.54
N GLN A 84 6.44 -11.01 8.29
CA GLN A 84 6.79 -12.31 7.75
C GLN A 84 5.55 -12.98 7.16
N LEU A 85 5.61 -13.34 5.88
CA LEU A 85 4.52 -14.01 5.14
C LEU A 85 3.19 -13.22 5.07
N GLY A 86 3.21 -11.92 5.39
CA GLY A 86 2.11 -11.00 5.09
C GLY A 86 1.92 -10.78 3.58
N TRP A 87 0.75 -10.31 3.17
CA TRP A 87 0.42 -10.10 1.77
C TRP A 87 1.31 -9.04 1.10
N GLY A 88 1.85 -8.10 1.88
CA GLY A 88 2.82 -7.12 1.41
C GLY A 88 4.11 -7.76 0.89
N ALA A 89 4.44 -8.98 1.29
CA ALA A 89 5.56 -9.73 0.71
C ALA A 89 5.30 -10.10 -0.76
N GLY A 90 4.06 -10.49 -1.11
CA GLY A 90 3.69 -10.80 -2.49
C GLY A 90 3.71 -9.57 -3.39
N VAL A 91 3.18 -8.45 -2.90
CA VAL A 91 3.24 -7.15 -3.60
C VAL A 91 4.69 -6.74 -3.85
N ALA A 92 5.55 -6.82 -2.83
CA ALA A 92 6.96 -6.47 -2.97
C ALA A 92 7.71 -7.40 -3.95
N ALA A 93 7.35 -8.69 -4.00
CA ALA A 93 7.92 -9.63 -4.96
C ALA A 93 7.53 -9.26 -6.40
N ILE A 94 6.24 -9.01 -6.67
CA ILE A 94 5.76 -8.57 -7.99
C ILE A 94 6.48 -7.31 -8.45
N ILE A 95 6.61 -6.31 -7.58
CA ILE A 95 7.32 -5.06 -7.91
C ILE A 95 8.80 -5.34 -8.21
N ALA A 96 9.47 -6.19 -7.43
CA ALA A 96 10.87 -6.53 -7.65
C ALA A 96 11.09 -7.37 -8.92
N GLU A 97 10.12 -8.19 -9.32
CA GLU A 97 10.20 -9.02 -10.52
C GLU A 97 9.90 -8.22 -11.80
N GLU A 98 8.92 -7.31 -11.74
CA GLU A 98 8.36 -6.67 -12.93
C GLU A 98 8.70 -5.18 -13.07
N ALA A 99 9.06 -4.48 -11.99
CA ALA A 99 9.31 -3.03 -11.98
C ALA A 99 10.63 -2.65 -11.26
N PHE A 100 11.61 -3.56 -11.22
CA PHE A 100 12.89 -3.30 -10.56
C PHE A 100 13.60 -2.04 -11.06
N TYR A 101 13.55 -1.79 -12.37
CA TYR A 101 14.21 -0.64 -12.99
C TYR A 101 13.49 0.69 -12.78
N ASP A 102 12.22 0.65 -12.37
CA ASP A 102 11.44 1.83 -12.05
C ASP A 102 11.64 2.26 -10.59
N LEU A 103 12.25 1.43 -9.74
CA LEU A 103 12.46 1.73 -8.32
C LEU A 103 13.67 2.65 -8.08
N ASP A 104 13.41 3.80 -7.49
CA ASP A 104 14.43 4.70 -6.95
C ASP A 104 14.86 4.34 -5.52
N ALA A 105 14.15 3.43 -4.84
CA ALA A 105 14.49 2.90 -3.52
C ALA A 105 13.83 1.53 -3.29
N PRO A 106 14.34 0.71 -2.34
CA PRO A 106 13.70 -0.54 -1.97
C PRO A 106 12.26 -0.34 -1.48
N VAL A 107 11.37 -1.28 -1.81
CA VAL A 107 10.00 -1.30 -1.30
C VAL A 107 10.02 -1.41 0.23
N THR A 108 9.43 -0.42 0.91
CA THR A 108 9.32 -0.43 2.37
C THR A 108 8.01 -1.06 2.80
N ARG A 109 8.05 -1.91 3.84
CA ARG A 109 6.84 -2.56 4.39
C ARG A 109 6.64 -2.18 5.85
N VAL A 110 5.53 -1.50 6.11
CA VAL A 110 5.00 -1.22 7.45
C VAL A 110 3.97 -2.29 7.74
N ALA A 111 4.26 -3.12 8.73
CA ALA A 111 3.50 -4.33 9.03
C ALA A 111 3.15 -4.41 10.51
N GLY A 112 2.15 -5.23 10.84
CA GLY A 112 1.83 -5.56 12.22
C GLY A 112 3.03 -6.17 12.95
N ALA A 113 3.12 -5.92 14.26
CA ALA A 113 4.18 -6.47 15.07
C ALA A 113 4.14 -8.00 15.08
N SER A 114 5.28 -8.64 14.82
CA SER A 114 5.44 -10.09 14.87
C SER A 114 5.52 -10.57 16.32
N GLY A 115 4.38 -10.64 17.00
CA GLY A 115 4.27 -11.17 18.36
C GLY A 115 2.80 -11.26 18.76
N GLY A 116 2.38 -12.43 19.29
CA GLY A 116 1.02 -12.63 19.78
C GLY A 116 0.61 -11.46 20.67
N GLY A 117 -0.57 -10.89 20.40
CA GLY A 117 -1.02 -9.59 20.88
C GLY A 117 -0.58 -9.31 22.32
N THR A 118 0.43 -8.46 22.48
CA THR A 118 0.84 -7.96 23.78
C THR A 118 1.26 -6.51 23.67
N SER A 119 0.74 -5.73 24.61
CA SER A 119 0.90 -4.31 24.85
C SER A 119 2.17 -3.66 24.27
N GLY A 120 1.99 -2.78 23.29
CA GLY A 120 2.53 -1.42 23.33
C GLY A 120 4.05 -1.19 23.32
N ARG A 121 4.89 -2.17 23.01
CA ARG A 121 6.32 -1.88 22.75
C ARG A 121 6.79 -2.46 21.43
N PRO A 122 7.27 -1.62 20.48
CA PRO A 122 7.94 -2.12 19.29
C PRO A 122 9.21 -2.85 19.73
N ARG A 123 9.34 -4.11 19.31
CA ARG A 123 10.62 -4.83 19.33
C ARG A 123 11.31 -4.61 18.00
N PRO A 124 12.63 -4.35 17.98
CA PRO A 124 13.37 -4.33 16.73
C PRO A 124 13.32 -5.74 16.13
N VAL A 125 12.84 -5.82 14.89
CA VAL A 125 12.90 -7.05 14.09
C VAL A 125 14.25 -7.03 13.41
N VAL A 126 15.12 -7.98 13.80
CA VAL A 126 16.37 -8.32 13.10
C VAL A 126 16.02 -8.95 11.75
#